data_AF-A0A2T6D7I3-F1
#
_entry.id   AF-A0A2T6D7I3-F1
#
_cell.length_a   1.000
_cell.length_b   1.000
_cell.length_c   1.000
_cell.angle_alpha   90.00
_cell.angle_beta   90.00
_cell.angle_gamma   90.00
#
_symmetry.space_group_name_H-M   'P 1'
#
loop_
_entity.id
_entity.type
_entity.pdbx_description
1 polymer ?
#
loop_
_entity_poly.entity_id
_entity_poly.type
_entity_poly.pdbx_seq_one_letter_code
_entity_poly.pdbx_strand_id
1 'polypeptide(L)'
;MKTIARFLALLAALLPLVTAAAESTAASDRVAWFREARYGMFIHWGVYSVPAGSYRGEPVDQGYHGENINPLGEWIMHAAKIPVAEYAAFAPQFNPVHFDADAWVRLAKDAGMKYIVITSKHHDGFAMFKSAASSFNIVDATPFKRDPLKELAAACAKHGIRLGFYYSQAQDWHHAGGAAYPRKGPHFGGNPALGHWDPAQDGSFDDYIDRIAVPQVRELLSNYGPVSILWWDTPVGIELKHAEKLAEVLKLQPQIVTNNRLYNPQQLEHFAGDTSTPEQQIPATGLGDRLFEVCMTMNNTWGYKAQDQNWKPASDITRKLIDIASKGGNFLLNVGPNSLGEIPAPSVERLRESGAWVRANSEAIHGTTASLFRRLPWGRSTTRGHTLYLHVFDWPTGGTLFVPGLLSTPQRAELLVSHRKLAAQAGAEGLTLTVPAAAPDAVATVIKLEFAAAPKVVDLLPQPDAQGVIELPASLAAIVNAYASNARMLGAGADAHIGAWTHPGTTVNWEFRTAGAGQFKVEAELALAAPATLRCECDGKRAEVKLEATGGLETYRTVTLGTVNVTAAGDHTLNLVSAKPWSEARLRRVRLVSAKW
;
A
#
# COMPACT_ATOMS: atom_id res chain seq x y z
N MET A 1 -55.43 33.59 -2.75
CA MET A 1 -54.43 32.83 -1.97
C MET A 1 -53.79 31.68 -2.78
N LYS A 2 -53.19 31.93 -3.95
CA LYS A 2 -52.59 30.86 -4.78
C LYS A 2 -51.27 31.23 -5.48
N THR A 3 -50.49 32.17 -4.92
CA THR A 3 -49.24 32.62 -5.57
C THR A 3 -48.01 32.69 -4.67
N ILE A 4 -48.11 32.30 -3.40
CA ILE A 4 -46.96 32.30 -2.46
C ILE A 4 -46.40 30.89 -2.18
N ALA A 5 -47.15 29.82 -2.52
CA ALA A 5 -46.76 28.45 -2.20
C ALA A 5 -45.73 27.80 -3.16
N ARG A 6 -45.36 28.43 -4.29
CA ARG A 6 -44.41 27.86 -5.27
C ARG A 6 -42.96 28.32 -5.10
N PHE A 7 -42.69 29.39 -4.33
CA PHE A 7 -41.31 29.85 -4.09
C PHE A 7 -40.63 29.15 -2.90
N LEU A 8 -41.40 28.66 -1.92
CA LEU A 8 -40.86 27.92 -0.77
C LEU A 8 -40.41 26.48 -1.13
N ALA A 9 -41.02 25.86 -2.14
CA ALA A 9 -40.63 24.52 -2.59
C ALA A 9 -39.30 24.48 -3.38
N LEU A 10 -38.94 25.58 -4.07
CA LEU A 10 -37.66 25.68 -4.78
C LEU A 10 -36.48 25.92 -3.82
N LEU A 11 -36.68 26.70 -2.74
CA LEU A 11 -35.64 26.92 -1.73
C LEU A 11 -35.30 25.63 -0.96
N ALA A 12 -36.31 24.81 -0.64
CA ALA A 12 -36.11 23.55 0.08
C ALA A 12 -35.36 22.47 -0.72
N ALA A 13 -35.38 22.53 -2.06
CA ALA A 13 -34.63 21.63 -2.94
C ALA A 13 -33.17 22.09 -3.21
N LEU A 14 -32.89 23.38 -3.03
CA LEU A 14 -31.53 23.95 -3.14
C LEU A 14 -30.70 23.73 -1.87
N LEU A 15 -31.34 23.71 -0.70
CA LEU A 15 -30.68 23.43 0.59
C LEU A 15 -29.88 22.10 0.61
N PRO A 16 -30.45 20.93 0.25
CA PRO A 16 -29.70 19.67 0.25
C PRO A 16 -28.61 19.59 -0.82
N LEU A 17 -28.76 20.27 -1.96
CA LEU A 17 -27.71 20.34 -2.99
C LEU A 17 -26.55 21.26 -2.60
N VAL A 18 -26.84 22.39 -1.93
CA VAL A 18 -25.82 23.31 -1.42
C VAL A 18 -25.08 22.70 -0.23
N THR A 19 -25.78 21.96 0.66
CA THR A 19 -25.11 21.22 1.74
C THR A 19 -24.26 20.07 1.20
N ALA A 20 -24.73 19.30 0.22
CA ALA A 20 -23.94 18.21 -0.39
C ALA A 20 -22.70 18.73 -1.15
N ALA A 21 -22.81 19.86 -1.85
CA ALA A 21 -21.66 20.49 -2.53
C ALA A 21 -20.68 21.17 -1.55
N ALA A 22 -21.19 21.76 -0.47
CA ALA A 22 -20.36 22.33 0.60
C ALA A 22 -19.65 21.22 1.42
N GLU A 23 -20.32 20.10 1.68
CA GLU A 23 -19.73 18.91 2.31
C GLU A 23 -18.70 18.25 1.39
N SER A 24 -18.94 18.17 0.07
CA SER A 24 -17.95 17.58 -0.86
C SER A 24 -16.71 18.45 -1.04
N THR A 25 -16.85 19.78 -1.03
CA THR A 25 -15.72 20.73 -1.08
C THR A 25 -14.94 20.75 0.23
N ALA A 26 -15.61 20.80 1.39
CA ALA A 26 -14.95 20.73 2.70
C ALA A 26 -14.26 19.37 2.95
N ALA A 27 -14.88 18.25 2.54
CA ALA A 27 -14.24 16.93 2.61
C ALA A 27 -13.05 16.82 1.65
N SER A 28 -13.14 17.43 0.46
CA SER A 28 -12.03 17.50 -0.49
C SER A 28 -10.84 18.30 0.03
N ASP A 29 -11.10 19.42 0.72
CA ASP A 29 -10.06 20.28 1.29
C ASP A 29 -9.37 19.64 2.51
N ARG A 30 -10.11 18.92 3.36
CA ARG A 30 -9.56 18.21 4.54
C ARG A 30 -8.44 17.24 4.18
N VAL A 31 -8.61 16.48 3.10
CA VAL A 31 -7.66 15.44 2.65
C VAL A 31 -6.68 15.93 1.57
N ALA A 32 -6.73 17.21 1.19
CA ALA A 32 -5.86 17.76 0.14
C ALA A 32 -4.37 17.57 0.47
N TRP A 33 -3.98 17.90 1.71
CA TRP A 33 -2.60 17.69 2.18
C TRP A 33 -2.16 16.22 2.06
N PHE A 34 -3.08 15.29 2.30
CA PHE A 34 -2.80 13.86 2.27
C PHE A 34 -2.50 13.42 0.84
N ARG A 35 -3.26 13.90 -0.14
CA ARG A 35 -2.98 13.69 -1.57
C ARG A 35 -1.62 14.25 -1.96
N GLU A 36 -1.24 15.42 -1.45
CA GLU A 36 0.04 16.03 -1.79
C GLU A 36 1.25 15.34 -1.14
N ALA A 37 1.04 14.75 0.04
CA ALA A 37 2.10 14.21 0.89
C ALA A 37 2.87 13.06 0.21
N ARG A 38 2.17 12.07 -0.34
CA ARG A 38 2.71 10.85 -0.99
C ARG A 38 3.62 9.94 -0.16
N TYR A 39 4.33 10.44 0.85
CA TYR A 39 5.33 9.68 1.59
C TYR A 39 5.31 10.01 3.09
N GLY A 40 5.23 8.99 3.94
CA GLY A 40 5.20 9.10 5.40
C GLY A 40 6.01 8.00 6.09
N MET A 41 6.31 8.22 7.37
CA MET A 41 6.98 7.25 8.24
C MET A 41 5.97 6.54 9.13
N PHE A 42 6.01 5.21 9.15
CA PHE A 42 5.37 4.44 10.21
C PHE A 42 6.41 4.15 11.30
N ILE A 43 6.00 4.20 12.56
CA ILE A 43 6.85 3.82 13.69
C ILE A 43 6.09 2.80 14.55
N HIS A 44 6.61 1.57 14.58
CA HIS A 44 6.15 0.53 15.52
C HIS A 44 7.14 0.41 16.66
N TRP A 45 6.78 1.03 17.78
CA TRP A 45 7.58 1.05 18.98
C TRP A 45 6.74 0.78 20.22
N GLY A 46 7.23 -0.11 21.09
CA GLY A 46 6.52 -0.58 22.27
C GLY A 46 7.35 -1.57 23.08
N VAL A 47 6.75 -2.12 24.14
CA VAL A 47 7.43 -3.02 25.09
C VAL A 47 7.91 -4.31 24.41
N TYR A 48 7.26 -4.75 23.32
CA TYR A 48 7.75 -5.85 22.47
C TYR A 48 9.19 -5.69 21.96
N SER A 49 9.74 -4.47 21.94
CA SER A 49 11.13 -4.22 21.58
C SER A 49 12.14 -4.69 22.64
N VAL A 50 11.70 -4.99 23.86
CA VAL A 50 12.53 -5.57 24.94
C VAL A 50 12.84 -7.05 24.67
N PRO A 51 11.84 -7.96 24.52
CA PRO A 51 12.13 -9.33 24.15
C PRO A 51 12.64 -9.47 22.71
N ALA A 52 12.35 -8.49 21.84
CA ALA A 52 12.99 -8.33 20.52
C ALA A 52 12.99 -9.59 19.63
N GLY A 53 11.94 -10.41 19.70
CA GLY A 53 11.83 -11.66 18.95
C GLY A 53 12.30 -12.91 19.68
N SER A 54 12.74 -12.82 20.94
CA SER A 54 13.15 -13.96 21.76
C SER A 54 12.38 -14.00 23.08
N TYR A 55 12.02 -15.21 23.51
CA TYR A 55 11.35 -15.44 24.79
C TYR A 55 11.98 -16.63 25.49
N ARG A 56 12.33 -16.46 26.78
CA ARG A 56 13.04 -17.47 27.60
C ARG A 56 14.34 -18.00 26.97
N GLY A 57 15.08 -17.11 26.31
CA GLY A 57 16.37 -17.43 25.68
C GLY A 57 16.25 -17.99 24.27
N GLU A 58 15.05 -18.32 23.80
CA GLU A 58 14.84 -18.92 22.49
C GLU A 58 14.25 -17.93 21.49
N PRO A 59 14.71 -17.92 20.23
CA PRO A 59 14.04 -17.21 19.15
C PRO A 59 12.60 -17.69 18.98
N VAL A 60 11.67 -16.74 18.86
CA VAL A 60 10.29 -17.01 18.46
C VAL A 60 10.30 -16.98 16.93
N ASP A 61 10.62 -18.12 16.31
CA ASP A 61 10.79 -18.27 14.85
C ASP A 61 9.66 -19.06 14.19
N GLN A 62 9.01 -19.92 14.96
CA GLN A 62 7.76 -20.58 14.60
C GLN A 62 6.67 -20.01 15.49
N GLY A 63 5.51 -19.67 14.93
CA GLY A 63 4.31 -19.55 15.77
C GLY A 63 4.21 -20.86 16.55
N TYR A 64 4.32 -20.80 17.88
CA TYR A 64 4.07 -21.96 18.72
C TYR A 64 2.65 -22.44 18.32
N HIS A 65 2.51 -23.70 17.91
CA HIS A 65 1.27 -24.31 17.33
C HIS A 65 1.07 -24.27 15.80
N GLY A 66 2.14 -24.32 15.00
CA GLY A 66 2.05 -24.81 13.61
C GLY A 66 1.60 -23.79 12.55
N GLU A 67 1.60 -22.50 12.90
CA GLU A 67 1.49 -21.44 11.91
C GLU A 67 2.86 -21.26 11.22
N ASN A 68 2.99 -21.72 9.98
CA ASN A 68 4.18 -21.48 9.12
C ASN A 68 4.30 -19.99 8.76
N ILE A 69 4.60 -19.14 9.75
CA ILE A 69 4.84 -17.72 9.58
C ILE A 69 5.94 -17.34 10.57
N ASN A 70 7.00 -16.69 10.08
CA ASN A 70 7.97 -16.03 10.93
C ASN A 70 7.21 -14.95 11.76
N PRO A 71 7.12 -15.07 13.09
CA PRO A 71 6.25 -14.21 13.87
C PRO A 71 6.87 -12.81 13.96
N LEU A 72 6.00 -11.82 13.80
CA LEU A 72 6.35 -10.40 13.83
C LEU A 72 6.79 -10.03 15.25
N GLY A 73 7.74 -9.10 15.38
CA GLY A 73 8.31 -8.69 16.66
C GLY A 73 7.24 -8.19 17.64
N GLU A 74 6.29 -7.42 17.15
CA GLU A 74 5.17 -6.86 17.94
C GLU A 74 4.06 -7.89 18.26
N TRP A 75 4.08 -9.06 17.64
CA TRP A 75 3.15 -10.17 17.92
C TRP A 75 3.72 -11.19 18.91
N ILE A 76 4.91 -10.97 19.48
CA ILE A 76 5.60 -11.95 20.33
C ILE A 76 4.78 -12.42 21.53
N MET A 77 4.01 -11.52 22.16
CA MET A 77 3.15 -11.87 23.30
C MET A 77 2.12 -12.94 22.91
N HIS A 78 1.46 -12.76 21.75
CA HIS A 78 0.48 -13.70 21.22
C HIS A 78 1.13 -14.97 20.67
N ALA A 79 2.21 -14.82 19.90
CA ALA A 79 2.87 -15.93 19.20
C ALA A 79 3.52 -16.94 20.16
N ALA A 80 4.11 -16.45 21.25
CA ALA A 80 4.69 -17.29 22.30
C ALA A 80 3.73 -17.52 23.48
N LYS A 81 2.48 -17.03 23.38
CA LYS A 81 1.44 -17.15 24.43
C LYS A 81 1.97 -16.74 25.81
N ILE A 82 2.71 -15.61 25.83
CA ILE A 82 3.32 -15.08 27.04
C ILE A 82 2.20 -14.65 27.99
N PRO A 83 2.13 -15.16 29.24
CA PRO A 83 1.13 -14.74 30.21
C PRO A 83 1.17 -13.23 30.44
N VAL A 84 0.03 -12.61 30.72
CA VAL A 84 -0.13 -11.15 30.84
C VAL A 84 0.83 -10.58 31.89
N ALA A 85 0.92 -11.23 33.04
CA ALA A 85 1.82 -10.82 34.12
C ALA A 85 3.31 -10.96 33.74
N GLU A 86 3.68 -12.03 33.01
CA GLU A 86 5.06 -12.23 32.54
C GLU A 86 5.44 -11.19 31.48
N TYR A 87 4.52 -10.84 30.57
CA TYR A 87 4.76 -9.80 29.57
C TYR A 87 4.87 -8.41 30.20
N ALA A 88 4.01 -8.09 31.17
CA ALA A 88 4.06 -6.83 31.88
C ALA A 88 5.40 -6.59 32.60
N ALA A 89 6.12 -7.66 32.98
CA ALA A 89 7.45 -7.59 33.58
C ALA A 89 8.56 -7.12 32.62
N PHE A 90 8.28 -6.96 31.32
CA PHE A 90 9.17 -6.27 30.38
C PHE A 90 9.09 -4.74 30.49
N ALA A 91 8.00 -4.16 30.99
CA ALA A 91 7.86 -2.70 31.09
C ALA A 91 8.93 -2.04 31.99
N PRO A 92 9.29 -2.61 33.17
CA PRO A 92 10.40 -2.09 33.97
C PRO A 92 11.78 -2.15 33.28
N GLN A 93 11.94 -3.00 32.25
CA GLN A 93 13.18 -3.13 31.48
C GLN A 93 13.21 -2.17 30.27
N PHE A 94 12.06 -1.64 29.88
CA PHE A 94 11.94 -0.69 28.78
C PHE A 94 12.35 0.71 29.24
N ASN A 95 13.62 1.07 29.03
CA ASN A 95 14.15 2.39 29.38
C ASN A 95 14.87 3.05 28.19
N PRO A 96 14.14 3.79 27.34
CA PRO A 96 14.66 4.42 26.13
C PRO A 96 15.64 5.59 26.33
N VAL A 97 16.80 5.34 26.91
CA VAL A 97 17.75 6.42 27.26
C VAL A 97 18.37 7.13 26.05
N HIS A 98 18.19 6.59 24.83
CA HIS A 98 18.68 7.16 23.56
C HIS A 98 17.55 7.78 22.73
N PHE A 99 16.31 7.80 23.23
CA PHE A 99 15.18 8.39 22.51
C PHE A 99 15.32 9.91 22.37
N ASP A 100 15.28 10.37 21.12
CA ASP A 100 15.23 11.77 20.71
C ASP A 100 14.18 11.97 19.61
N ALA A 101 13.05 12.57 19.98
CA ALA A 101 11.96 12.90 19.08
C ALA A 101 12.39 13.85 17.94
N ASP A 102 13.26 14.82 18.22
CA ASP A 102 13.75 15.80 17.25
C ASP A 102 14.65 15.10 16.20
N ALA A 103 15.45 14.12 16.62
CA ALA A 103 16.24 13.29 15.70
C ALA A 103 15.37 12.43 14.79
N TRP A 104 14.32 11.79 15.33
CA TRP A 104 13.39 10.97 14.54
C TRP A 104 12.64 11.80 13.49
N VAL A 105 12.10 12.95 13.90
CA VAL A 105 11.37 13.84 12.98
C VAL A 105 12.29 14.43 11.92
N ARG A 106 13.53 14.83 12.27
CA ARG A 106 14.53 15.24 11.28
C ARG A 106 14.84 14.13 10.28
N LEU A 107 15.03 12.90 10.74
CA LEU A 107 15.29 11.78 9.84
C LEU A 107 14.15 11.59 8.84
N ALA A 108 12.89 11.66 9.28
CA ALA A 108 11.73 11.60 8.40
C ALA A 108 11.71 12.74 7.39
N LYS A 109 11.94 13.98 7.86
CA LYS A 109 11.98 15.18 7.02
C LYS A 109 13.09 15.11 5.98
N ASP A 110 14.28 14.70 6.37
CA ASP A 110 15.43 14.55 5.49
C ASP A 110 15.16 13.46 4.45
N ALA A 111 14.44 12.40 4.81
CA ALA A 111 13.97 11.37 3.87
C ALA A 111 12.90 11.86 2.88
N GLY A 112 12.41 13.10 3.04
CA GLY A 112 11.36 13.69 2.20
C GLY A 112 9.92 13.35 2.65
N MET A 113 9.76 12.66 3.78
CA MET A 113 8.44 12.33 4.31
C MET A 113 7.71 13.58 4.81
N LYS A 114 6.37 13.57 4.72
CA LYS A 114 5.52 14.72 5.10
C LYS A 114 4.67 14.48 6.35
N TYR A 115 4.59 13.23 6.79
CA TYR A 115 3.84 12.84 7.97
C TYR A 115 4.47 11.62 8.66
N ILE A 116 4.16 11.46 9.94
CA ILE A 116 4.56 10.32 10.78
C ILE A 116 3.29 9.72 11.39
N VAL A 117 3.18 8.40 11.39
CA VAL A 117 2.20 7.64 12.16
C VAL A 117 2.94 6.76 13.16
N ILE A 118 2.69 6.92 14.45
CA ILE A 118 3.34 6.13 15.52
C ILE A 118 2.32 5.29 16.28
N THR A 119 2.68 4.06 16.65
CA THR A 119 1.90 3.21 17.55
C THR A 119 1.74 3.87 18.92
N SER A 120 0.56 4.46 19.15
CA SER A 120 0.20 5.01 20.46
C SER A 120 -0.20 3.90 21.45
N LYS A 121 -0.78 2.83 20.93
CA LYS A 121 -0.99 1.54 21.59
C LYS A 121 -1.04 0.44 20.54
N HIS A 122 -0.28 -0.64 20.71
CA HIS A 122 -0.37 -1.83 19.87
C HIS A 122 -1.25 -2.90 20.55
N HIS A 123 -1.37 -4.09 19.95
CA HIS A 123 -2.17 -5.18 20.50
C HIS A 123 -1.71 -5.67 21.88
N ASP A 124 -0.45 -5.42 22.28
CA ASP A 124 0.04 -5.76 23.62
C ASP A 124 -0.59 -4.93 24.74
N GLY A 125 -1.42 -3.92 24.38
CA GLY A 125 -2.15 -3.08 25.32
C GLY A 125 -1.31 -1.98 25.96
N PHE A 126 0.00 -1.89 25.65
CA PHE A 126 0.88 -0.92 26.28
C PHE A 126 0.72 0.46 25.66
N ALA A 127 0.27 1.44 26.44
CA ALA A 127 0.13 2.81 25.96
C ALA A 127 1.49 3.53 25.95
N MET A 128 1.91 4.01 24.78
CA MET A 128 3.14 4.77 24.56
C MET A 128 3.04 6.24 24.97
N PHE A 129 2.08 6.58 25.83
CA PHE A 129 1.79 7.92 26.31
C PHE A 129 1.22 7.88 27.72
N LYS A 130 1.18 9.02 28.44
CA LYS A 130 0.55 9.04 29.76
C LYS A 130 -0.97 8.90 29.63
N SER A 131 -1.51 7.76 30.04
CA SER A 131 -2.96 7.52 30.09
C SER A 131 -3.46 7.48 31.53
N ALA A 132 -4.62 8.08 31.78
CA ALA A 132 -5.36 7.94 33.02
C ALA A 132 -6.26 6.69 33.04
N ALA A 133 -6.51 6.07 31.88
CA ALA A 133 -7.36 4.89 31.76
C ALA A 133 -6.69 3.61 32.27
N SER A 134 -5.35 3.55 32.23
CA SER A 134 -4.57 2.40 32.69
C SER A 134 -3.16 2.82 33.09
N SER A 135 -2.63 2.22 34.16
CA SER A 135 -1.24 2.38 34.58
C SER A 135 -0.26 1.56 33.74
N PHE A 136 -0.73 0.69 32.83
CA PHE A 136 0.12 -0.03 31.88
C PHE A 136 0.50 0.87 30.70
N ASN A 137 1.27 1.90 31.01
CA ASN A 137 1.71 2.92 30.06
C ASN A 137 3.17 3.32 30.30
N ILE A 138 3.79 3.96 29.30
CA ILE A 138 5.23 4.27 29.32
C ILE A 138 5.66 5.16 30.49
N VAL A 139 4.80 6.06 30.97
CA VAL A 139 5.15 6.96 32.06
C VAL A 139 5.05 6.26 33.41
N ASP A 140 4.03 5.46 33.63
CA ASP A 140 3.80 4.84 34.94
C ASP A 140 4.60 3.54 35.12
N ALA A 141 4.62 2.68 34.10
CA ALA A 141 5.13 1.31 34.20
C ALA A 141 6.63 1.16 33.94
N THR A 142 7.32 2.22 33.50
CA THR A 142 8.73 2.14 33.09
C THR A 142 9.64 3.11 33.87
N PRO A 143 10.97 2.94 33.85
CA PRO A 143 11.92 3.92 34.39
C PRO A 143 12.03 5.20 33.55
N PHE A 144 11.50 5.22 32.32
CA PHE A 144 11.68 6.33 31.38
C PHE A 144 10.97 7.62 31.83
N LYS A 145 9.77 7.49 32.41
CA LYS A 145 8.93 8.56 33.00
C LYS A 145 8.62 9.76 32.09
N ARG A 146 8.97 9.71 30.80
CA ARG A 146 8.70 10.73 29.76
C ARG A 146 7.56 10.27 28.86
N ASP A 147 6.84 11.24 28.29
CA ASP A 147 5.79 11.00 27.30
C ASP A 147 6.35 11.23 25.88
N PRO A 148 6.73 10.17 25.15
CA PRO A 148 7.36 10.30 23.84
C PRO A 148 6.39 10.80 22.77
N LEU A 149 5.07 10.59 22.90
CA LEU A 149 4.10 11.12 21.93
C LEU A 149 3.99 12.64 22.05
N LYS A 150 4.07 13.18 23.27
CA LYS A 150 4.12 14.63 23.49
C LYS A 150 5.39 15.26 22.93
N GLU A 151 6.54 14.60 23.11
CA GLU A 151 7.81 15.04 22.54
C GLU A 151 7.79 14.98 21.00
N LEU A 152 7.23 13.91 20.41
CA LEU A 152 7.04 13.80 18.96
C LEU A 152 6.08 14.85 18.41
N ALA A 153 4.98 15.16 19.12
CA ALA A 153 4.07 16.22 18.71
C ALA A 153 4.77 17.58 18.61
N ALA A 154 5.58 17.92 19.63
CA ALA A 154 6.37 19.15 19.62
C ALA A 154 7.39 19.17 18.48
N ALA A 155 8.10 18.06 18.24
CA ALA A 155 9.08 17.95 17.16
C ALA A 155 8.42 18.02 15.76
N CYS A 156 7.30 17.35 15.57
CA CYS A 156 6.49 17.42 14.34
C CYS A 156 6.06 18.85 14.03
N ALA A 157 5.51 19.56 15.02
CA ALA A 157 5.12 20.96 14.89
C ALA A 157 6.32 21.85 14.54
N LYS A 158 7.47 21.65 15.21
CA LYS A 158 8.72 22.38 14.95
C LYS A 158 9.23 22.19 13.51
N HIS A 159 9.10 20.99 12.94
CA HIS A 159 9.69 20.65 11.64
C HIS A 159 8.73 20.74 10.46
N GLY A 160 7.44 21.00 10.72
CA GLY A 160 6.40 21.03 9.69
C GLY A 160 6.03 19.64 9.18
N ILE A 161 6.11 18.62 10.04
CA ILE A 161 5.70 17.24 9.76
C ILE A 161 4.35 17.01 10.42
N ARG A 162 3.41 16.42 9.69
CA ARG A 162 2.08 16.09 10.23
C ARG A 162 2.16 14.86 11.13
N LEU A 163 1.56 14.95 12.31
CA LEU A 163 1.53 13.85 13.28
C LEU A 163 0.26 13.03 13.10
N GLY A 164 0.40 11.72 13.16
CA GLY A 164 -0.68 10.75 13.25
C GLY A 164 -0.39 9.69 14.31
N PHE A 165 -1.45 9.07 14.80
CA PHE A 165 -1.37 7.97 15.75
C PHE A 165 -1.98 6.72 15.15
N TYR A 166 -1.29 5.59 15.31
CA TYR A 166 -1.90 4.28 15.20
C TYR A 166 -2.49 3.90 16.55
N TYR A 167 -3.68 3.30 16.56
CA TYR A 167 -4.32 2.82 17.78
C TYR A 167 -4.96 1.46 17.57
N SER A 168 -4.59 0.49 18.41
CA SER A 168 -5.26 -0.79 18.43
C SER A 168 -6.55 -0.76 19.25
N GLN A 169 -7.68 -0.60 18.57
CA GLN A 169 -8.95 -0.31 19.22
C GLN A 169 -9.63 -1.54 19.81
N ALA A 170 -9.52 -2.70 19.17
CA ALA A 170 -10.20 -3.90 19.62
C ALA A 170 -9.25 -4.92 20.25
N GLN A 171 -8.11 -5.18 19.59
CA GLN A 171 -7.11 -6.10 20.11
C GLN A 171 -6.33 -5.44 21.24
N ASP A 172 -6.43 -6.03 22.43
CA ASP A 172 -5.69 -5.64 23.61
C ASP A 172 -5.48 -6.88 24.47
N TRP A 173 -4.27 -7.42 24.39
CA TRP A 173 -3.90 -8.69 25.01
C TRP A 173 -3.58 -8.56 26.49
N HIS A 174 -3.63 -7.35 27.04
CA HIS A 174 -3.34 -7.07 28.45
C HIS A 174 -4.61 -6.80 29.25
N HIS A 175 -5.52 -5.97 28.72
CA HIS A 175 -6.71 -5.56 29.46
C HIS A 175 -7.83 -6.59 29.33
N ALA A 176 -8.38 -7.00 30.47
CA ALA A 176 -9.53 -7.90 30.54
C ALA A 176 -10.68 -7.43 29.62
N GLY A 177 -11.19 -8.34 28.81
CA GLY A 177 -12.24 -8.11 27.82
C GLY A 177 -11.72 -7.69 26.44
N GLY A 178 -10.48 -7.21 26.30
CA GLY A 178 -9.86 -6.89 25.01
C GLY A 178 -9.71 -8.12 24.12
N ALA A 179 -9.76 -7.94 22.79
CA ALA A 179 -9.72 -9.07 21.86
C ALA A 179 -8.31 -9.67 21.73
N ALA A 180 -8.20 -10.98 21.53
CA ALA A 180 -6.93 -11.67 21.30
C ALA A 180 -6.93 -12.62 20.08
N TYR A 181 -7.65 -12.22 19.03
CA TYR A 181 -7.86 -13.01 17.83
C TYR A 181 -6.54 -13.45 17.16
N PRO A 182 -6.48 -14.66 16.56
CA PRO A 182 -5.31 -15.07 15.80
C PRO A 182 -5.05 -14.16 14.61
N ARG A 183 -3.77 -13.99 14.26
CA ARG A 183 -3.32 -13.15 13.15
C ARG A 183 -3.95 -13.55 11.81
N LYS A 184 -4.08 -14.86 11.56
CA LYS A 184 -4.81 -15.39 10.39
C LYS A 184 -6.27 -15.59 10.75
N GLY A 185 -7.03 -14.49 10.79
CA GLY A 185 -8.47 -14.49 11.00
C GLY A 185 -9.18 -13.48 10.10
N PRO A 186 -10.52 -13.54 9.99
CA PRO A 186 -11.29 -12.46 9.38
C PRO A 186 -10.97 -11.13 10.08
N HIS A 187 -10.71 -10.09 9.30
CA HIS A 187 -10.42 -8.76 9.85
C HIS A 187 -11.61 -8.10 10.56
N PHE A 188 -12.84 -8.53 10.24
CA PHE A 188 -14.09 -7.97 10.77
C PHE A 188 -14.97 -9.05 11.37
N GLY A 189 -15.69 -8.70 12.44
CA GLY A 189 -16.54 -9.62 13.20
C GLY A 189 -15.71 -10.56 14.09
N GLY A 190 -16.29 -11.71 14.46
CA GLY A 190 -15.67 -12.69 15.34
C GLY A 190 -15.97 -12.44 16.82
N ASN A 191 -15.74 -13.47 17.64
CA ASN A 191 -15.85 -13.38 19.10
C ASN A 191 -14.55 -12.74 19.65
N PRO A 192 -14.59 -11.58 20.34
CA PRO A 192 -13.40 -10.97 20.94
C PRO A 192 -12.58 -11.95 21.79
N ALA A 193 -13.25 -12.83 22.53
CA ALA A 193 -12.62 -13.81 23.41
C ALA A 193 -11.91 -14.95 22.67
N LEU A 194 -12.12 -15.09 21.35
CA LEU A 194 -11.43 -16.12 20.59
C LEU A 194 -9.93 -15.81 20.57
N GLY A 195 -9.15 -16.80 21.01
CA GLY A 195 -7.69 -16.71 20.98
C GLY A 195 -7.08 -16.25 22.29
N HIS A 196 -7.87 -15.95 23.34
CA HIS A 196 -7.35 -15.78 24.70
C HIS A 196 -6.52 -17.00 25.13
N TRP A 197 -5.40 -16.75 25.81
CA TRP A 197 -4.51 -17.79 26.34
C TRP A 197 -4.20 -17.63 27.82
N ASP A 198 -4.63 -16.52 28.41
CA ASP A 198 -4.45 -16.22 29.82
C ASP A 198 -5.81 -15.77 30.41
N PRO A 199 -6.29 -16.36 31.51
CA PRO A 199 -7.53 -15.93 32.19
C PRO A 199 -7.58 -14.44 32.54
N ALA A 200 -6.43 -13.76 32.67
CA ALA A 200 -6.38 -12.31 32.88
C ALA A 200 -6.97 -11.50 31.70
N GLN A 201 -7.10 -12.12 30.53
CA GLN A 201 -7.71 -11.52 29.34
C GLN A 201 -9.23 -11.62 29.37
N ASP A 202 -9.81 -12.50 30.19
CA ASP A 202 -11.26 -12.69 30.23
C ASP A 202 -11.96 -11.51 30.90
N GLY A 203 -13.00 -10.99 30.25
CA GLY A 203 -13.74 -9.83 30.72
C GLY A 203 -14.81 -9.38 29.73
N SER A 204 -15.45 -8.25 30.03
CA SER A 204 -16.45 -7.65 29.15
C SER A 204 -15.78 -6.77 28.09
N PHE A 205 -16.00 -7.09 26.82
CA PHE A 205 -15.50 -6.26 25.71
C PHE A 205 -16.13 -4.86 25.73
N ASP A 206 -17.40 -4.73 26.11
CA ASP A 206 -18.07 -3.44 26.32
C ASP A 206 -17.34 -2.61 27.39
N ASP A 207 -16.95 -3.22 28.52
CA ASP A 207 -16.22 -2.55 29.59
C ASP A 207 -14.82 -2.12 29.13
N TYR A 208 -14.12 -2.97 28.35
CA TYR A 208 -12.83 -2.61 27.75
C TYR A 208 -12.97 -1.39 26.83
N ILE A 209 -13.97 -1.37 25.95
CA ILE A 209 -14.21 -0.24 25.05
C ILE A 209 -14.49 1.04 25.84
N ASP A 210 -15.36 0.97 26.86
CA ASP A 210 -15.83 2.13 27.61
C ASP A 210 -14.80 2.68 28.60
N ARG A 211 -13.98 1.81 29.19
CA ARG A 211 -13.02 2.20 30.24
C ARG A 211 -11.60 2.39 29.74
N ILE A 212 -11.21 1.73 28.64
CA ILE A 212 -9.86 1.77 28.10
C ILE A 212 -9.84 2.45 26.73
N ALA A 213 -10.51 1.86 25.72
CA ALA A 213 -10.32 2.28 24.33
C ALA A 213 -10.81 3.71 24.06
N VAL A 214 -12.07 4.00 24.41
CA VAL A 214 -12.68 5.32 24.20
C VAL A 214 -11.97 6.43 24.99
N PRO A 215 -11.66 6.25 26.30
CA PRO A 215 -10.88 7.23 27.06
C PRO A 215 -9.49 7.50 26.47
N GLN A 216 -8.76 6.45 26.06
CA GLN A 216 -7.43 6.62 25.48
C GLN A 216 -7.44 7.35 24.13
N VAL A 217 -8.39 7.03 23.25
CA VAL A 217 -8.55 7.79 21.99
C VAL A 217 -8.88 9.24 22.30
N ARG A 218 -9.71 9.53 23.32
CA ARG A 218 -10.02 10.90 23.74
C ARG A 218 -8.77 11.63 24.22
N GLU A 219 -7.90 10.98 25.01
CA GLU A 219 -6.63 11.55 25.45
C GLU A 219 -5.72 11.88 24.26
N LEU A 220 -5.59 10.95 23.30
CA LEU A 220 -4.79 11.14 22.08
C LEU A 220 -5.28 12.31 21.22
N LEU A 221 -6.59 12.52 21.14
CA LEU A 221 -7.15 13.60 20.32
C LEU A 221 -7.26 14.94 21.08
N SER A 222 -6.96 14.99 22.38
CA SER A 222 -7.08 16.21 23.20
C SER A 222 -5.73 16.76 23.69
N ASN A 223 -4.72 15.92 23.89
CA ASN A 223 -3.52 16.30 24.66
C ASN A 223 -2.27 16.59 23.82
N TYR A 224 -2.31 16.34 22.51
CA TYR A 224 -1.12 16.34 21.63
C TYR A 224 -1.17 17.39 20.50
N GLY A 225 -2.10 18.36 20.58
CA GLY A 225 -2.28 19.37 19.54
C GLY A 225 -3.02 18.83 18.30
N PRO A 226 -2.77 19.39 17.11
CA PRO A 226 -3.40 18.91 15.87
C PRO A 226 -2.94 17.50 15.51
N VAL A 227 -3.89 16.55 15.48
CA VAL A 227 -3.65 15.18 15.03
C VAL A 227 -4.21 15.03 13.62
N SER A 228 -3.33 14.72 12.67
CA SER A 228 -3.68 14.65 11.25
C SER A 228 -4.20 13.28 10.80
N ILE A 229 -3.81 12.19 11.47
CA ILE A 229 -4.25 10.82 11.16
C ILE A 229 -4.57 10.06 12.44
N LEU A 230 -5.68 9.31 12.46
CA LEU A 230 -5.88 8.19 13.37
C LEU A 230 -6.02 6.89 12.55
N TRP A 231 -5.06 6.00 12.73
CA TRP A 231 -4.90 4.76 11.99
C TRP A 231 -5.34 3.57 12.84
N TRP A 232 -6.48 2.97 12.54
CA TRP A 232 -7.13 1.91 13.33
C TRP A 232 -6.61 0.51 12.98
N ASP A 233 -6.56 -0.43 13.95
CA ASP A 233 -6.14 -1.81 13.72
C ASP A 233 -6.35 -2.79 14.90
N THR A 234 -6.84 -4.01 14.78
CA THR A 234 -7.81 -4.54 13.84
C THR A 234 -9.22 -4.45 14.48
N PRO A 235 -10.30 -4.33 13.70
CA PRO A 235 -11.68 -4.14 14.21
C PRO A 235 -12.39 -5.44 14.59
N VAL A 236 -11.65 -6.43 15.10
CA VAL A 236 -12.22 -7.73 15.49
C VAL A 236 -13.22 -7.54 16.63
N GLY A 237 -14.39 -8.18 16.52
CA GLY A 237 -15.43 -8.13 17.54
C GLY A 237 -16.09 -6.76 17.76
N ILE A 238 -15.68 -5.74 17.01
CA ILE A 238 -16.31 -4.42 17.03
C ILE A 238 -17.72 -4.52 16.44
N GLU A 239 -18.73 -4.44 17.30
CA GLU A 239 -20.11 -4.12 16.95
C GLU A 239 -20.32 -2.62 16.64
N LEU A 240 -21.44 -2.29 15.98
CA LEU A 240 -21.80 -0.92 15.61
C LEU A 240 -21.74 0.05 16.79
N LYS A 241 -22.32 -0.34 17.94
CA LYS A 241 -22.33 0.47 19.17
C LYS A 241 -20.92 0.87 19.64
N HIS A 242 -19.91 0.04 19.40
CA HIS A 242 -18.51 0.35 19.76
C HIS A 242 -17.88 1.31 18.76
N ALA A 243 -18.11 1.08 17.47
CA ALA A 243 -17.63 1.94 16.40
C ALA A 243 -18.21 3.35 16.49
N GLU A 244 -19.49 3.49 16.83
CA GLU A 244 -20.16 4.79 17.05
C GLU A 244 -19.54 5.57 18.21
N LYS A 245 -19.24 4.90 19.33
CA LYS A 245 -18.57 5.54 20.48
C LYS A 245 -17.19 6.09 20.09
N LEU A 246 -16.39 5.32 19.35
CA LEU A 246 -15.06 5.74 18.89
C LEU A 246 -15.14 6.85 17.82
N ALA A 247 -16.10 6.76 16.90
CA ALA A 247 -16.34 7.78 15.89
C ALA A 247 -16.79 9.12 16.49
N GLU A 248 -17.54 9.11 17.58
CA GLU A 248 -17.92 10.34 18.29
C GLU A 248 -16.69 11.10 18.80
N VAL A 249 -15.65 10.38 19.25
CA VAL A 249 -14.41 11.00 19.74
C VAL A 249 -13.63 11.67 18.61
N LEU A 250 -13.71 11.17 17.37
CA LEU A 250 -13.04 11.77 16.20
C LEU A 250 -13.47 13.23 15.97
N LYS A 251 -14.67 13.63 16.39
CA LYS A 251 -15.16 15.02 16.26
C LYS A 251 -14.31 16.06 16.99
N LEU A 252 -13.47 15.64 17.95
CA LEU A 252 -12.49 16.50 18.60
C LEU A 252 -11.42 17.04 17.64
N GLN A 253 -11.18 16.33 16.53
CA GLN A 253 -10.21 16.69 15.50
C GLN A 253 -10.92 16.67 14.15
N PRO A 254 -11.72 17.69 13.78
CA PRO A 254 -12.56 17.67 12.58
C PRO A 254 -11.79 17.54 11.26
N GLN A 255 -10.47 17.76 11.29
CA GLN A 255 -9.58 17.63 10.13
C GLN A 255 -8.84 16.27 10.08
N ILE A 256 -9.11 15.36 11.00
CA ILE A 256 -8.39 14.08 11.11
C ILE A 256 -8.70 13.16 9.94
N VAL A 257 -7.70 12.50 9.37
CA VAL A 257 -7.87 11.47 8.35
C VAL A 257 -7.91 10.11 9.04
N THR A 258 -8.84 9.22 8.64
CA THR A 258 -8.87 7.84 9.18
C THR A 258 -8.80 6.79 8.10
N ASN A 259 -8.27 5.61 8.42
CA ASN A 259 -8.32 4.46 7.53
C ASN A 259 -9.67 3.71 7.61
N ASN A 260 -9.84 2.71 6.74
CA ASN A 260 -11.03 1.86 6.63
C ASN A 260 -11.09 0.70 7.65
N ARG A 261 -10.42 0.83 8.80
CA ARG A 261 -10.26 -0.27 9.78
C ARG A 261 -10.95 0.00 11.12
N LEU A 262 -11.84 0.99 11.22
CA LEU A 262 -12.63 1.21 12.44
C LEU A 262 -13.78 0.19 12.56
N TYR A 263 -14.52 -0.01 11.47
CA TYR A 263 -15.65 -0.93 11.36
C TYR A 263 -15.78 -1.45 9.93
N ASN A 264 -16.58 -2.50 9.72
CA ASN A 264 -16.74 -3.14 8.42
C ASN A 264 -17.40 -2.18 7.41
N PRO A 265 -16.68 -1.72 6.37
CA PRO A 265 -17.22 -0.74 5.44
C PRO A 265 -18.22 -1.36 4.45
N GLN A 266 -18.23 -2.69 4.29
CA GLN A 266 -19.26 -3.38 3.50
C GLN A 266 -20.61 -3.44 4.23
N GLN A 267 -20.61 -3.29 5.56
CA GLN A 267 -21.85 -3.22 6.34
C GLN A 267 -22.41 -1.81 6.37
N LEU A 268 -21.55 -0.79 6.52
CA LEU A 268 -21.96 0.63 6.57
C LEU A 268 -20.91 1.52 5.92
N GLU A 269 -21.28 2.18 4.82
CA GLU A 269 -20.36 2.97 3.98
C GLU A 269 -19.74 4.17 4.71
N HIS A 270 -20.43 4.79 5.68
CA HIS A 270 -19.87 5.92 6.42
C HIS A 270 -18.68 5.54 7.33
N PHE A 271 -18.45 4.24 7.56
CA PHE A 271 -17.24 3.72 8.22
C PHE A 271 -16.15 3.29 7.23
N ALA A 272 -16.27 3.64 5.94
CA ALA A 272 -15.21 3.45 4.96
C ALA A 272 -13.93 4.22 5.32
N GLY A 273 -14.00 5.23 6.19
CA GLY A 273 -12.87 6.11 6.46
C GLY A 273 -12.44 6.88 5.20
N ASP A 274 -11.34 7.59 5.29
CA ASP A 274 -10.78 8.39 4.21
C ASP A 274 -9.86 7.61 3.27
N THR A 275 -9.16 6.61 3.81
CA THR A 275 -8.15 5.86 3.07
C THR A 275 -8.37 4.36 3.13
N SER A 276 -8.12 3.68 2.01
CA SER A 276 -7.93 2.23 1.97
C SER A 276 -6.51 1.86 2.38
N THR A 277 -6.31 0.70 3.01
CA THR A 277 -4.99 0.28 3.53
C THR A 277 -4.46 -1.02 2.90
N PRO A 278 -3.96 -1.00 1.65
CA PRO A 278 -3.22 -2.14 1.11
C PRO A 278 -1.94 -2.37 1.93
N GLU A 279 -1.88 -3.46 2.68
CA GLU A 279 -0.76 -3.76 3.57
C GLU A 279 0.22 -4.72 2.89
N GLN A 280 1.52 -4.39 2.89
CA GLN A 280 2.59 -5.19 2.26
C GLN A 280 2.41 -5.45 0.76
N GLN A 281 1.46 -4.79 0.11
CA GLN A 281 1.13 -4.98 -1.30
C GLN A 281 0.79 -3.66 -1.97
N ILE A 282 1.39 -3.41 -3.13
CA ILE A 282 1.00 -2.29 -3.99
C ILE A 282 -0.13 -2.79 -4.91
N PRO A 283 -1.27 -2.10 -4.97
CA PRO A 283 -2.32 -2.39 -5.94
C PRO A 283 -1.79 -2.44 -7.39
N ALA A 284 -2.38 -3.27 -8.25
CA ALA A 284 -1.95 -3.36 -9.66
C ALA A 284 -2.16 -2.04 -10.42
N THR A 285 -3.26 -1.34 -10.12
CA THR A 285 -3.64 -0.03 -10.64
C THR A 285 -3.91 0.94 -9.48
N GLY A 286 -4.17 2.22 -9.76
CA GLY A 286 -4.82 3.10 -8.79
C GLY A 286 -6.23 2.62 -8.42
N LEU A 287 -6.80 3.16 -7.34
CA LEU A 287 -8.14 2.84 -6.85
C LEU A 287 -9.21 3.87 -7.28
N GLY A 288 -9.03 4.49 -8.45
CA GLY A 288 -9.88 5.59 -8.91
C GLY A 288 -9.78 6.80 -7.96
N ASP A 289 -10.93 7.36 -7.59
CA ASP A 289 -11.00 8.51 -6.67
C ASP A 289 -10.78 8.14 -5.20
N ARG A 290 -10.76 6.84 -4.87
CA ARG A 290 -10.53 6.37 -3.51
C ARG A 290 -9.07 6.55 -3.11
N LEU A 291 -8.83 7.33 -2.07
CA LEU A 291 -7.50 7.46 -1.48
C LEU A 291 -7.05 6.12 -0.89
N PHE A 292 -5.76 5.85 -0.99
CA PHE A 292 -5.16 4.69 -0.35
C PHE A 292 -3.75 4.98 0.13
N GLU A 293 -3.37 4.26 1.16
CA GLU A 293 -2.06 4.31 1.78
C GLU A 293 -1.51 2.89 1.87
N VAL A 294 -0.42 2.65 1.16
CA VAL A 294 0.29 1.39 1.21
C VAL A 294 1.26 1.43 2.37
N CYS A 295 1.06 0.59 3.38
CA CYS A 295 1.99 0.44 4.49
C CYS A 295 2.93 -0.75 4.24
N MET A 296 4.24 -0.57 4.45
CA MET A 296 5.23 -1.65 4.32
C MET A 296 6.36 -1.56 5.32
N THR A 297 6.95 -2.72 5.62
CA THR A 297 8.14 -2.86 6.45
C THR A 297 9.43 -2.67 5.64
N MET A 298 10.50 -2.21 6.29
CA MET A 298 11.85 -2.22 5.68
C MET A 298 12.49 -3.60 5.69
N ASN A 299 12.24 -4.41 6.73
CA ASN A 299 12.60 -5.83 6.81
C ASN A 299 11.32 -6.69 6.77
N ASN A 300 11.24 -7.80 7.50
CA ASN A 300 10.08 -8.69 7.54
C ASN A 300 9.12 -8.41 8.71
N THR A 301 9.44 -7.47 9.61
CA THR A 301 8.67 -7.17 10.83
C THR A 301 8.31 -5.69 10.95
N TRP A 302 7.23 -5.37 11.69
CA TRP A 302 6.88 -3.99 12.02
C TRP A 302 7.66 -3.52 13.25
N GLY A 303 7.46 -4.19 14.38
CA GLY A 303 8.21 -3.96 15.61
C GLY A 303 9.62 -4.55 15.53
N TYR A 304 10.54 -4.02 16.33
CA TYR A 304 11.94 -4.46 16.36
C TYR A 304 12.08 -5.97 16.67
N LYS A 305 12.77 -6.70 15.79
CA LYS A 305 13.17 -8.10 15.96
C LYS A 305 14.67 -8.20 15.72
N ALA A 306 15.44 -8.58 16.74
CA ALA A 306 16.91 -8.53 16.70
C ALA A 306 17.50 -9.42 15.60
N GLN A 307 16.86 -10.55 15.32
CA GLN A 307 17.33 -11.55 14.36
C GLN A 307 16.96 -11.21 12.90
N ASP A 308 16.01 -10.27 12.67
CA ASP A 308 15.53 -9.98 11.32
C ASP A 308 16.42 -8.94 10.60
N GLN A 309 17.41 -9.44 9.88
CA GLN A 309 18.36 -8.66 9.10
C GLN A 309 18.04 -8.64 7.59
N ASN A 310 16.84 -9.07 7.19
CA ASN A 310 16.45 -9.13 5.77
C ASN A 310 15.94 -7.76 5.27
N TRP A 311 16.85 -6.81 5.14
CA TRP A 311 16.52 -5.43 4.82
C TRP A 311 16.38 -5.17 3.32
N LYS A 312 15.24 -4.61 2.88
CA LYS A 312 15.00 -4.17 1.51
C LYS A 312 16.04 -3.11 1.10
N PRO A 313 16.61 -3.15 -0.11
CA PRO A 313 17.57 -2.13 -0.54
C PRO A 313 16.89 -0.76 -0.73
N ALA A 314 17.65 0.33 -0.60
CA ALA A 314 17.11 1.68 -0.81
C ALA A 314 16.52 1.89 -2.22
N SER A 315 17.08 1.21 -3.22
CA SER A 315 16.56 1.23 -4.60
C SER A 315 15.15 0.64 -4.71
N ASP A 316 14.85 -0.43 -3.96
CA ASP A 316 13.50 -0.99 -3.90
C ASP A 316 12.54 -0.01 -3.21
N ILE A 317 12.94 0.58 -2.08
CA ILE A 317 12.15 1.60 -1.36
C ILE A 317 11.79 2.77 -2.29
N THR A 318 12.78 3.31 -3.02
CA THR A 318 12.58 4.41 -3.97
C THR A 318 11.63 4.01 -5.11
N ARG A 319 11.83 2.85 -5.73
CA ARG A 319 10.95 2.38 -6.82
C ARG A 319 9.53 2.10 -6.35
N LYS A 320 9.34 1.61 -5.11
CA LYS A 320 8.01 1.44 -4.52
C LYS A 320 7.31 2.78 -4.30
N LEU A 321 8.01 3.79 -3.77
CA LEU A 321 7.47 5.15 -3.65
C LEU A 321 6.97 5.68 -5.00
N ILE A 322 7.79 5.54 -6.04
CA ILE A 322 7.43 5.96 -7.40
C ILE A 322 6.21 5.18 -7.92
N ASP A 323 6.18 3.85 -7.76
CA ASP A 323 5.07 3.01 -8.21
C ASP A 323 3.76 3.39 -7.51
N ILE A 324 3.80 3.61 -6.19
CA ILE A 324 2.64 4.01 -5.40
C ILE A 324 2.16 5.42 -5.79
N ALA A 325 3.08 6.39 -5.92
CA ALA A 325 2.76 7.75 -6.33
C ALA A 325 2.16 7.79 -7.75
N SER A 326 2.70 6.99 -8.67
CA SER A 326 2.16 6.85 -10.04
C SER A 326 0.74 6.30 -10.10
N LYS A 327 0.28 5.67 -9.02
CA LYS A 327 -1.08 5.14 -8.86
C LYS A 327 -1.97 6.06 -8.01
N GLY A 328 -1.47 7.22 -7.62
CA GLY A 328 -2.19 8.23 -6.81
C GLY A 328 -2.26 7.90 -5.32
N GLY A 329 -1.49 6.93 -4.84
CA GLY A 329 -1.48 6.51 -3.44
C GLY A 329 -0.40 7.20 -2.60
N ASN A 330 -0.46 6.94 -1.29
CA ASN A 330 0.58 7.30 -0.35
C ASN A 330 1.38 6.07 0.10
N PHE A 331 2.68 6.23 0.32
CA PHE A 331 3.55 5.21 0.87
C PHE A 331 3.86 5.51 2.34
N LEU A 332 3.49 4.59 3.23
CA LEU A 332 3.77 4.66 4.66
C LEU A 332 4.83 3.62 5.02
N LEU A 333 6.09 4.04 5.11
CA LEU A 333 7.24 3.15 5.28
C LEU A 333 7.63 3.03 6.75
N ASN A 334 7.70 1.80 7.26
CA ASN A 334 7.91 1.51 8.68
C ASN A 334 9.38 1.51 9.11
N VAL A 335 9.62 2.00 10.33
CA VAL A 335 10.78 1.72 11.17
C VAL A 335 10.33 1.08 12.49
N GLY A 336 11.14 0.17 13.03
CA GLY A 336 10.93 -0.47 14.33
C GLY A 336 12.06 -0.14 15.29
N PRO A 337 11.95 0.92 16.12
CA PRO A 337 12.98 1.28 17.10
C PRO A 337 13.19 0.21 18.17
N ASN A 338 14.41 0.10 18.68
CA ASN A 338 14.77 -0.84 19.76
C ASN A 338 14.30 -0.35 21.14
N SER A 339 14.52 -1.15 22.19
CA SER A 339 14.14 -0.82 23.57
C SER A 339 14.88 0.37 24.18
N LEU A 340 15.98 0.82 23.57
CA LEU A 340 16.75 1.99 23.98
C LEU A 340 16.28 3.29 23.30
N GLY A 341 15.35 3.21 22.35
CA GLY A 341 14.84 4.37 21.62
C GLY A 341 15.64 4.72 20.37
N GLU A 342 16.41 3.77 19.84
CA GLU A 342 17.20 3.95 18.62
C GLU A 342 16.47 3.34 17.43
N ILE A 343 16.34 4.11 16.34
CA ILE A 343 15.97 3.54 15.05
C ILE A 343 17.17 2.72 14.55
N PRO A 344 16.98 1.45 14.13
CA PRO A 344 18.08 0.60 13.69
C PRO A 344 18.94 1.26 12.59
N ALA A 345 20.26 1.15 12.68
CA ALA A 345 21.17 1.76 11.71
C ALA A 345 20.85 1.40 10.24
N PRO A 346 20.50 0.15 9.88
CA PRO A 346 20.08 -0.19 8.52
C PRO A 346 18.87 0.59 8.02
N SER A 347 17.92 0.93 8.90
CA SER A 347 16.78 1.79 8.57
C SER A 347 17.21 3.24 8.32
N VAL A 348 18.10 3.78 9.17
CA VAL A 348 18.63 5.14 9.01
C VAL A 348 19.39 5.29 7.68
N GLU A 349 20.25 4.32 7.35
CA GLU A 349 21.00 4.27 6.09
C GLU A 349 20.06 4.32 4.88
N ARG A 350 19.05 3.43 4.84
CA ARG A 350 18.08 3.36 3.74
C ARG A 350 17.24 4.62 3.60
N LEU A 351 16.85 5.24 4.71
CA LEU A 351 16.13 6.52 4.68
C LEU A 351 17.00 7.67 4.16
N ARG A 352 18.29 7.69 4.50
CA ARG A 352 19.23 8.68 3.97
C ARG A 352 19.48 8.50 2.48
N GLU A 353 19.69 7.26 2.04
CA GLU A 353 19.93 6.92 0.63
C GLU A 353 18.69 7.20 -0.25
N SER A 354 17.53 6.64 0.11
CA SER A 354 16.28 6.92 -0.62
C SER A 354 15.89 8.40 -0.52
N GLY A 355 16.11 9.02 0.64
CA GLY A 355 15.91 10.44 0.87
C GLY A 355 16.75 11.33 -0.04
N ALA A 356 17.99 10.94 -0.35
CA ALA A 356 18.82 11.70 -1.29
C ALA A 356 18.18 11.76 -2.69
N TRP A 357 17.63 10.63 -3.15
CA TRP A 357 16.89 10.58 -4.41
C TRP A 357 15.61 11.43 -4.35
N VAL A 358 14.83 11.32 -3.27
CA VAL A 358 13.57 12.08 -3.10
C VAL A 358 13.84 13.58 -3.07
N ARG A 359 14.88 14.04 -2.37
CA ARG A 359 15.24 15.47 -2.32
C ARG A 359 15.61 16.02 -3.69
N ALA A 360 16.37 15.27 -4.49
CA ALA A 360 16.74 15.68 -5.84
C ALA A 360 15.56 15.69 -6.83
N ASN A 361 14.54 14.87 -6.59
CA ASN A 361 13.41 14.65 -7.51
C ASN A 361 12.05 15.04 -6.91
N SER A 362 12.01 15.90 -5.88
CA SER A 362 10.85 16.05 -5.01
C SER A 362 9.57 16.50 -5.72
N GLU A 363 9.70 17.32 -6.77
CA GLU A 363 8.55 17.80 -7.55
C GLU A 363 7.89 16.72 -8.42
N ALA A 364 8.59 15.61 -8.67
CA ALA A 364 8.07 14.44 -9.36
C ALA A 364 7.37 13.45 -8.42
N ILE A 365 7.33 13.72 -7.12
CA ILE A 365 6.62 12.90 -6.13
C ILE A 365 5.53 13.73 -5.47
N HIS A 366 5.89 14.77 -4.73
CA HIS A 366 4.93 15.51 -3.92
C HIS A 366 4.02 16.41 -4.77
N GLY A 367 2.74 16.45 -4.41
CA GLY A 367 1.74 17.23 -5.15
C GLY A 367 1.49 16.74 -6.58
N THR A 368 1.93 15.53 -6.91
CA THR A 368 1.60 14.88 -8.19
C THR A 368 0.31 14.08 -8.09
N THR A 369 -0.33 13.83 -9.23
CA THR A 369 -1.45 12.90 -9.40
C THR A 369 -0.98 11.63 -10.12
N ALA A 370 -1.88 10.65 -10.22
CA ALA A 370 -1.62 9.40 -10.90
C ALA A 370 -1.16 9.60 -12.36
N SER A 371 -0.48 8.57 -12.87
CA SER A 371 -0.04 8.43 -14.26
C SER A 371 -1.22 8.60 -15.22
N LEU A 372 -1.02 9.36 -16.30
CA LEU A 372 -1.96 9.37 -17.43
C LEU A 372 -1.84 8.10 -18.29
N PHE A 373 -0.73 7.38 -18.16
CA PHE A 373 -0.49 6.13 -18.87
C PHE A 373 -0.99 4.97 -18.02
N ARG A 374 -1.75 4.05 -18.64
CA ARG A 374 -2.06 2.76 -18.03
C ARG A 374 -0.79 1.98 -17.68
N ARG A 375 0.21 2.00 -18.57
CA ARG A 375 1.52 1.38 -18.34
C ARG A 375 2.63 2.02 -19.19
N LEU A 376 3.84 1.98 -18.67
CA LEU A 376 5.08 2.32 -19.40
C LEU A 376 6.06 1.15 -19.30
N PRO A 377 6.71 0.74 -20.40
CA PRO A 377 7.54 -0.47 -20.43
C PRO A 377 8.87 -0.33 -19.67
N TRP A 378 9.35 0.89 -19.47
CA TRP A 378 10.67 1.19 -18.89
C TRP A 378 10.59 1.82 -17.49
N GLY A 379 9.39 2.02 -16.93
CA GLY A 379 9.24 2.76 -15.68
C GLY A 379 7.82 3.21 -15.34
N ARG A 380 7.68 4.42 -14.81
CA ARG A 380 6.42 5.02 -14.35
C ARG A 380 6.30 6.48 -14.75
N SER A 381 5.11 7.04 -14.57
CA SER A 381 4.91 8.49 -14.67
C SER A 381 4.07 9.03 -13.53
N THR A 382 4.24 10.30 -13.24
CA THR A 382 3.40 11.09 -12.35
C THR A 382 3.10 12.43 -13.00
N THR A 383 1.98 13.05 -12.66
CA THR A 383 1.52 14.27 -13.35
C THR A 383 1.37 15.41 -12.35
N ARG A 384 1.71 16.64 -12.74
CA ARG A 384 1.41 17.85 -11.96
C ARG A 384 0.96 18.98 -12.88
N GLY A 385 -0.33 19.30 -12.87
CA GLY A 385 -0.89 20.23 -13.85
C GLY A 385 -0.61 19.76 -15.27
N HIS A 386 0.05 20.60 -16.09
CA HIS A 386 0.46 20.26 -17.45
C HIS A 386 1.92 19.75 -17.54
N THR A 387 2.47 19.22 -16.45
CA THR A 387 3.82 18.63 -16.42
C THR A 387 3.72 17.12 -16.21
N LEU A 388 4.41 16.36 -17.06
CA LEU A 388 4.64 14.93 -16.87
C LEU A 388 6.06 14.70 -16.37
N TYR A 389 6.18 13.87 -15.34
CA TYR A 389 7.45 13.36 -14.87
C TYR A 389 7.54 11.89 -15.23
N LEU A 390 8.52 11.56 -16.07
CA LEU A 390 8.82 10.20 -16.50
C LEU A 390 9.91 9.64 -15.60
N HIS A 391 9.58 8.64 -14.80
CA HIS A 391 10.50 7.94 -13.89
C HIS A 391 11.05 6.71 -14.59
N VAL A 392 12.26 6.81 -15.15
CA VAL A 392 12.87 5.78 -15.99
C VAL A 392 13.70 4.82 -15.14
N PHE A 393 13.23 3.58 -15.01
CA PHE A 393 13.91 2.50 -14.28
C PHE A 393 14.87 1.73 -15.18
N ASP A 394 14.43 1.48 -16.42
CA ASP A 394 15.17 0.72 -17.42
C ASP A 394 15.62 1.68 -18.51
N TRP A 395 16.81 2.23 -18.33
CA TRP A 395 17.36 3.26 -19.22
C TRP A 395 17.76 2.65 -20.57
N PRO A 396 17.43 3.28 -21.71
CA PRO A 396 17.73 2.73 -23.02
C PRO A 396 19.22 2.88 -23.38
N THR A 397 19.79 1.83 -23.96
CA THR A 397 21.20 1.83 -24.41
C THR A 397 21.39 2.51 -25.77
N GLY A 398 20.35 2.62 -26.58
CA GLY A 398 20.38 3.23 -27.91
C GLY A 398 20.36 4.76 -27.94
N GLY A 399 20.42 5.43 -26.78
CA GLY A 399 20.33 6.89 -26.68
C GLY A 399 18.96 7.47 -27.05
N THR A 400 17.93 6.62 -27.15
CA THR A 400 16.56 7.00 -27.47
C THR A 400 15.58 6.35 -26.51
N LEU A 401 14.71 7.15 -25.90
CA LEU A 401 13.60 6.70 -25.06
C LEU A 401 12.30 6.93 -25.81
N PHE A 402 11.57 5.86 -26.10
CA PHE A 402 10.23 5.95 -26.68
C PHE A 402 9.17 5.96 -25.57
N VAL A 403 8.26 6.94 -25.64
CA VAL A 403 7.14 7.12 -24.70
C VAL A 403 5.85 6.79 -25.47
N PRO A 404 5.40 5.51 -25.42
CA PRO A 404 4.25 5.07 -26.20
C PRO A 404 2.97 5.78 -25.78
N GLY A 405 2.14 6.15 -26.75
CA GLY A 405 0.82 6.76 -26.52
C GLY A 405 0.83 8.25 -26.21
N LEU A 406 2.00 8.87 -25.99
CA LEU A 406 2.10 10.32 -25.75
C LEU A 406 2.05 11.09 -27.09
N LEU A 407 0.87 11.60 -27.45
CA LEU A 407 0.64 12.27 -28.73
C LEU A 407 0.93 13.77 -28.70
N SER A 408 0.95 14.37 -27.50
CA SER A 408 1.29 15.79 -27.34
C SER A 408 2.79 16.02 -27.48
N THR A 409 3.16 17.12 -28.14
CA THR A 409 4.55 17.58 -28.18
C THR A 409 4.81 18.49 -26.98
N PRO A 410 5.84 18.22 -26.16
CA PRO A 410 6.20 19.09 -25.04
C PRO A 410 6.82 20.41 -25.53
N GLN A 411 6.55 21.49 -24.81
CA GLN A 411 7.28 22.76 -24.99
C GLN A 411 8.72 22.67 -24.46
N ARG A 412 8.93 21.83 -23.44
CA ARG A 412 10.23 21.56 -22.85
C ARG A 412 10.35 20.11 -22.45
N ALA A 413 11.48 19.49 -22.78
CA ALA A 413 11.88 18.19 -22.30
C ALA A 413 13.29 18.29 -21.70
N GLU A 414 13.48 17.86 -20.46
CA GLU A 414 14.78 17.89 -19.79
C GLU A 414 14.94 16.81 -18.72
N LEU A 415 16.19 16.48 -18.39
CA LEU A 415 16.48 15.76 -17.15
C LEU A 415 16.14 16.66 -15.96
N LEU A 416 15.39 16.12 -14.99
CA LEU A 416 14.89 16.91 -13.86
C LEU A 416 16.02 17.53 -13.02
N VAL A 417 17.03 16.73 -12.65
CA VAL A 417 18.08 17.16 -11.72
C VAL A 417 19.12 18.07 -12.38
N SER A 418 19.55 17.74 -13.60
CA SER A 418 20.63 18.48 -14.27
C SER A 418 20.14 19.59 -15.21
N HIS A 419 18.82 19.66 -15.45
CA HIS A 419 18.19 20.54 -16.43
C HIS A 419 18.76 20.41 -17.85
N ARG A 420 19.43 19.28 -18.15
CA ARG A 420 19.92 19.00 -19.50
C ARG A 420 18.72 18.84 -20.42
N LYS A 421 18.60 19.74 -21.39
CA LYS A 421 17.59 19.68 -22.44
C LYS A 421 17.73 18.40 -23.26
N LEU A 422 16.59 17.82 -23.60
CA LEU A 422 16.46 16.63 -24.42
C LEU A 422 15.74 17.00 -25.72
N ALA A 423 16.20 16.47 -26.84
CA ALA A 423 15.46 16.59 -28.09
C ALA A 423 14.23 15.67 -28.03
N ALA A 424 13.08 16.18 -28.48
CA ALA A 424 11.81 15.48 -28.46
C ALA A 424 11.20 15.49 -29.86
N GLN A 425 10.82 14.33 -30.36
CA GLN A 425 10.19 14.17 -31.67
C GLN A 425 8.87 13.41 -31.50
N ALA A 426 7.75 14.06 -31.81
CA ALA A 426 6.45 13.42 -31.81
C ALA A 426 6.28 12.52 -33.05
N GLY A 427 5.66 11.37 -32.86
CA GLY A 427 5.24 10.44 -33.89
C GLY A 427 3.77 10.06 -33.71
N ALA A 428 3.23 9.27 -34.65
CA ALA A 428 1.83 8.86 -34.64
C ALA A 428 1.46 7.99 -33.41
N GLU A 429 2.44 7.28 -32.86
CA GLU A 429 2.28 6.31 -31.77
C GLU A 429 2.92 6.78 -30.45
N GLY A 430 3.51 7.97 -30.39
CA GLY A 430 4.15 8.42 -29.15
C GLY A 430 5.25 9.44 -29.36
N LEU A 431 5.99 9.69 -28.29
CA LEU A 431 7.09 10.66 -28.26
C LEU A 431 8.43 9.93 -28.18
N THR A 432 9.37 10.26 -29.06
CA THR A 432 10.76 9.81 -28.95
C THR A 432 11.62 10.92 -28.34
N LEU A 433 12.36 10.60 -27.29
CA LEU A 433 13.31 11.48 -26.64
C LEU A 433 14.75 11.02 -26.93
N THR A 434 15.62 11.94 -27.34
CA THR A 434 17.06 11.68 -27.38
C THR A 434 17.63 11.85 -25.98
N VAL A 435 18.18 10.78 -25.42
CA VAL A 435 18.67 10.71 -24.04
C VAL A 435 20.16 10.35 -23.99
N PRO A 436 20.88 10.71 -22.91
CA PRO A 436 22.26 10.27 -22.71
C PRO A 436 22.44 8.75 -22.80
N ALA A 437 23.62 8.29 -23.23
CA ALA A 437 23.91 6.86 -23.36
C ALA A 437 23.88 6.09 -22.03
N ALA A 438 24.23 6.76 -20.92
CA ALA A 438 24.16 6.20 -19.58
C ALA A 438 23.07 6.88 -18.76
N ALA A 439 22.41 6.12 -17.89
CA ALA A 439 21.44 6.65 -16.95
C ALA A 439 22.14 7.64 -15.99
N PRO A 440 21.65 8.89 -15.87
CA PRO A 440 22.11 9.83 -14.85
C PRO A 440 21.96 9.29 -13.41
N ASP A 441 20.88 8.54 -13.17
CA ASP A 441 20.60 7.85 -11.91
C ASP A 441 20.14 6.41 -12.22
N ALA A 442 20.83 5.43 -11.65
CA ALA A 442 20.59 4.00 -11.90
C ALA A 442 19.37 3.43 -11.16
N VAL A 443 18.89 4.11 -10.10
CA VAL A 443 17.67 3.71 -9.39
C VAL A 443 16.45 4.13 -10.21
N ALA A 444 16.38 5.42 -10.53
CA ALA A 444 15.35 5.98 -11.40
C ALA A 444 15.79 7.38 -11.88
N THR A 445 15.99 7.54 -13.18
CA THR A 445 16.22 8.87 -13.75
C THR A 445 14.89 9.55 -14.05
N VAL A 446 14.71 10.80 -13.64
CA VAL A 446 13.49 11.57 -13.93
C VAL A 446 13.68 12.51 -15.11
N ILE A 447 12.79 12.41 -16.10
CA ILE A 447 12.65 13.35 -17.21
C ILE A 447 11.40 14.19 -16.98
N LYS A 448 11.54 15.52 -17.05
CA LYS A 448 10.45 16.48 -16.95
C LYS A 448 10.00 16.92 -18.34
N LEU A 449 8.70 16.78 -18.62
CA LEU A 449 8.05 17.23 -19.84
C LEU A 449 7.00 18.29 -19.50
N GLU A 450 7.18 19.51 -19.98
CA GLU A 450 6.24 20.62 -19.78
C GLU A 450 5.43 20.87 -21.04
N PHE A 451 4.11 21.02 -20.90
CA PHE A 451 3.17 21.20 -22.01
C PHE A 451 2.38 22.51 -21.88
N ALA A 452 1.98 23.08 -23.02
CA ALA A 452 1.13 24.28 -23.06
C ALA A 452 -0.28 24.03 -22.50
N ALA A 453 -0.76 22.79 -22.65
CA ALA A 453 -2.07 22.32 -22.21
C ALA A 453 -1.94 20.90 -21.67
N ALA A 454 -3.03 20.35 -21.11
CA ALA A 454 -3.06 18.97 -20.64
C ALA A 454 -2.57 17.99 -21.74
N PRO A 455 -1.55 17.16 -21.45
CA PRO A 455 -0.99 16.25 -22.45
C PRO A 455 -1.99 15.14 -22.81
N LYS A 456 -2.10 14.88 -24.12
CA LYS A 456 -2.93 13.81 -24.67
C LYS A 456 -2.15 12.50 -24.68
N VAL A 457 -2.57 11.57 -23.83
CA VAL A 457 -2.10 10.18 -23.79
C VAL A 457 -3.21 9.28 -24.29
N VAL A 458 -2.86 8.33 -25.15
CA VAL A 458 -3.75 7.25 -25.60
C VAL A 458 -3.17 5.91 -25.20
N ASP A 459 -4.02 4.96 -24.84
CA ASP A 459 -3.58 3.59 -24.63
C ASP A 459 -3.26 2.95 -25.98
N LEU A 460 -2.01 2.54 -26.15
CA LEU A 460 -1.58 1.71 -27.26
C LEU A 460 -1.72 0.24 -26.87
N LEU A 461 -2.83 -0.35 -27.32
CA LEU A 461 -3.04 -1.78 -27.17
C LEU A 461 -2.11 -2.53 -28.15
N PRO A 462 -1.53 -3.68 -27.72
CA PRO A 462 -0.84 -4.59 -28.61
C PRO A 462 -1.68 -4.88 -29.86
N GLN A 463 -1.03 -4.84 -31.02
CA GLN A 463 -1.62 -5.13 -32.32
C GLN A 463 -0.81 -6.22 -33.02
N PRO A 464 -1.38 -6.90 -34.03
CA PRO A 464 -0.63 -7.86 -34.83
C PRO A 464 0.57 -7.19 -35.49
N ASP A 465 1.74 -7.81 -35.36
CA ASP A 465 2.93 -7.45 -36.13
C ASP A 465 2.80 -7.86 -37.61
N ALA A 466 3.85 -7.63 -38.39
CA ALA A 466 3.88 -7.99 -39.82
C ALA A 466 3.71 -9.49 -40.07
N GLN A 467 3.96 -10.34 -39.07
CA GLN A 467 3.78 -11.78 -39.11
C GLN A 467 2.39 -12.21 -38.61
N GLY A 468 1.56 -11.28 -38.14
CA GLY A 468 0.24 -11.56 -37.59
C GLY A 468 0.28 -12.06 -36.14
N VAL A 469 1.36 -11.77 -35.41
CA VAL A 469 1.54 -12.14 -34.00
C VAL A 469 1.24 -10.93 -33.11
N ILE A 470 0.42 -11.13 -32.08
CA ILE A 470 0.23 -10.18 -31.00
C ILE A 470 1.00 -10.69 -29.78
N GLU A 471 2.03 -9.96 -29.38
CA GLU A 471 2.81 -10.25 -28.16
C GLU A 471 2.12 -9.64 -26.94
N LEU A 472 1.78 -10.50 -25.98
CA LEU A 472 1.12 -10.16 -24.73
C LEU A 472 2.02 -10.57 -23.55
N PRO A 473 3.13 -9.84 -23.30
CA PRO A 473 4.05 -10.17 -22.23
C PRO A 473 3.38 -10.00 -20.86
N ALA A 474 3.86 -10.70 -19.83
CA ALA A 474 3.43 -10.53 -18.45
C ALA A 474 3.46 -9.04 -18.04
N SER A 475 4.49 -8.33 -18.50
CA SER A 475 4.65 -6.88 -18.33
C SER A 475 3.60 -6.03 -19.02
N LEU A 476 2.56 -6.58 -19.67
CA LEU A 476 1.33 -5.86 -20.07
C LEU A 476 0.06 -6.38 -19.39
N ALA A 477 0.15 -7.46 -18.61
CA ALA A 477 -1.01 -8.05 -17.96
C ALA A 477 -1.57 -7.18 -16.83
N ALA A 478 -2.90 -7.12 -16.72
CA ALA A 478 -3.56 -6.78 -15.46
C ALA A 478 -3.81 -8.05 -14.64
N ILE A 479 -3.62 -7.96 -13.33
CA ILE A 479 -3.82 -9.08 -12.40
C ILE A 479 -4.92 -8.67 -11.43
N VAL A 480 -6.05 -9.35 -11.50
CA VAL A 480 -7.19 -9.16 -10.61
C VAL A 480 -7.17 -10.29 -9.60
N ASN A 481 -6.79 -9.98 -8.37
CA ASN A 481 -6.76 -10.94 -7.27
C ASN A 481 -8.07 -10.85 -6.47
N ALA A 482 -8.65 -12.00 -6.15
CA ALA A 482 -9.67 -12.11 -5.11
C ALA A 482 -9.02 -12.08 -3.71
N TYR A 483 -9.86 -12.03 -2.66
CA TYR A 483 -9.40 -12.17 -1.28
C TYR A 483 -8.55 -13.45 -1.13
N ALA A 484 -7.38 -13.32 -0.48
CA ALA A 484 -6.38 -14.37 -0.25
C ALA A 484 -5.58 -14.88 -1.47
N SER A 485 -5.74 -14.32 -2.68
CA SER A 485 -4.85 -14.64 -3.82
C SER A 485 -3.74 -13.59 -4.00
N ASN A 486 -2.52 -14.05 -4.29
CA ASN A 486 -1.32 -13.20 -4.25
C ASN A 486 -0.53 -13.17 -5.57
N ALA A 487 -1.18 -13.46 -6.69
CA ALA A 487 -0.53 -13.41 -8.00
C ALA A 487 0.03 -12.01 -8.25
N ARG A 488 1.27 -11.91 -8.71
CA ARG A 488 1.96 -10.63 -8.87
C ARG A 488 3.05 -10.71 -9.92
N MET A 489 3.44 -9.54 -10.41
CA MET A 489 4.64 -9.40 -11.23
C MET A 489 5.87 -9.72 -10.38
N LEU A 490 6.71 -10.62 -10.86
CA LEU A 490 8.03 -10.94 -10.35
C LEU A 490 9.06 -10.77 -11.47
N GLY A 491 10.33 -10.56 -11.11
CA GLY A 491 11.39 -10.24 -12.08
C GLY A 491 11.22 -8.85 -12.71
N ALA A 492 12.10 -8.53 -13.66
CA ALA A 492 12.10 -7.27 -14.40
C ALA A 492 12.68 -7.49 -15.81
N GLY A 493 12.44 -6.56 -16.74
CA GLY A 493 12.94 -6.66 -18.11
C GLY A 493 12.53 -7.97 -18.79
N ALA A 494 13.51 -8.70 -19.33
CA ALA A 494 13.30 -9.98 -20.01
C ALA A 494 12.88 -11.13 -19.06
N ASP A 495 13.15 -11.01 -17.76
CA ASP A 495 12.79 -12.01 -16.75
C ASP A 495 11.44 -11.73 -16.10
N ALA A 496 10.73 -10.68 -16.50
CA ALA A 496 9.43 -10.32 -15.97
C ALA A 496 8.41 -11.46 -16.22
N HIS A 497 7.77 -11.92 -15.14
CA HIS A 497 6.77 -12.96 -15.19
C HIS A 497 5.73 -12.78 -14.08
N ILE A 498 4.54 -13.33 -14.28
CA ILE A 498 3.55 -13.44 -13.22
C ILE A 498 3.94 -14.67 -12.39
N GLY A 499 4.04 -14.51 -11.08
CA GLY A 499 4.29 -15.61 -10.14
C GLY A 499 3.43 -15.47 -8.89
N ALA A 500 3.61 -16.38 -7.92
CA ALA A 500 2.70 -16.54 -6.77
C ALA A 500 1.23 -16.69 -7.19
N TRP A 501 0.98 -17.12 -8.43
CA TRP A 501 -0.35 -17.35 -8.94
C TRP A 501 -0.77 -18.75 -8.51
N THR A 502 -1.64 -18.84 -7.51
CA THR A 502 -2.00 -20.11 -6.85
C THR A 502 -3.50 -20.41 -6.82
N HIS A 503 -4.34 -19.41 -7.08
CA HIS A 503 -5.76 -19.46 -6.75
C HIS A 503 -6.66 -19.13 -7.96
N PRO A 504 -7.81 -19.81 -8.12
CA PRO A 504 -8.76 -19.58 -9.23
C PRO A 504 -9.50 -18.23 -9.12
N GLY A 505 -9.43 -17.59 -7.95
CA GLY A 505 -9.89 -16.22 -7.76
C GLY A 505 -8.99 -15.17 -8.41
N THR A 506 -7.85 -15.55 -8.98
CA THR A 506 -7.01 -14.64 -9.77
C THR A 506 -7.36 -14.73 -11.24
N THR A 507 -7.67 -13.58 -11.85
CA THR A 507 -7.69 -13.42 -13.31
C THR A 507 -6.46 -12.66 -13.78
N VAL A 508 -5.76 -13.22 -14.75
CA VAL A 508 -4.70 -12.53 -15.49
C VAL A 508 -5.26 -12.14 -16.86
N ASN A 509 -5.22 -10.86 -17.22
CA ASN A 509 -5.78 -10.43 -18.50
C ASN A 509 -4.91 -9.46 -19.28
N TRP A 510 -5.13 -9.44 -20.59
CA TRP A 510 -4.54 -8.50 -21.53
C TRP A 510 -5.62 -7.93 -22.43
N GLU A 511 -5.50 -6.63 -22.69
CA GLU A 511 -6.24 -5.97 -23.77
C GLU A 511 -5.35 -5.91 -25.01
N PHE A 512 -5.96 -6.10 -26.19
CA PHE A 512 -5.29 -6.00 -27.48
C PHE A 512 -6.25 -5.47 -28.53
N ARG A 513 -5.72 -4.95 -29.63
CA ARG A 513 -6.53 -4.40 -30.73
C ARG A 513 -6.31 -5.20 -32.01
N THR A 514 -7.39 -5.45 -32.75
CA THR A 514 -7.32 -6.05 -34.08
C THR A 514 -7.98 -5.16 -35.13
N ALA A 515 -7.45 -5.19 -36.35
CA ALA A 515 -7.98 -4.43 -37.49
C ALA A 515 -9.22 -5.08 -38.13
N GLY A 516 -9.61 -6.29 -37.70
CA GLY A 516 -10.70 -7.06 -38.28
C GLY A 516 -10.88 -8.42 -37.62
N ALA A 517 -11.95 -9.12 -38.00
CA ALA A 517 -12.22 -10.46 -37.49
C ALA A 517 -11.11 -11.45 -37.85
N GLY A 518 -10.80 -12.36 -36.93
CA GLY A 518 -9.70 -13.30 -37.07
C GLY A 518 -9.74 -14.44 -36.06
N GLN A 519 -9.08 -15.54 -36.41
CA GLN A 519 -8.82 -16.65 -35.51
C GLN A 519 -7.35 -16.62 -35.11
N PHE A 520 -7.09 -16.69 -33.81
CA PHE A 520 -5.75 -16.68 -33.25
C PHE A 520 -5.52 -17.95 -32.45
N LYS A 521 -4.39 -18.63 -32.69
CA LYS A 521 -3.85 -19.64 -31.80
C LYS A 521 -3.25 -18.93 -30.59
N VAL A 522 -3.64 -19.35 -29.39
CA VAL A 522 -3.14 -18.80 -28.14
C VAL A 522 -1.98 -19.67 -27.66
N GLU A 523 -0.79 -19.10 -27.57
CA GLU A 523 0.40 -19.77 -27.03
C GLU A 523 0.84 -19.08 -25.75
N ALA A 524 1.05 -19.82 -24.66
CA ALA A 524 1.50 -19.27 -23.39
C ALA A 524 2.86 -19.86 -23.00
N GLU A 525 3.79 -19.01 -22.59
CA GLU A 525 5.09 -19.43 -22.05
C GLU A 525 5.01 -19.51 -20.53
N LEU A 526 4.86 -20.73 -20.00
CA LEU A 526 4.57 -20.98 -18.59
C LEU A 526 5.46 -22.03 -17.95
N ALA A 527 5.58 -21.98 -16.63
CA ALA A 527 6.26 -22.96 -15.80
C ALA A 527 5.30 -23.47 -14.72
N LEU A 528 5.24 -24.80 -14.57
CA LEU A 528 4.33 -25.52 -13.68
C LEU A 528 5.09 -26.62 -12.94
N ALA A 529 4.95 -26.64 -11.62
CA ALA A 529 5.51 -27.72 -10.79
C ALA A 529 4.67 -29.02 -10.84
N ALA A 530 3.38 -28.91 -11.17
CA ALA A 530 2.45 -30.04 -11.25
C ALA A 530 1.47 -29.82 -12.42
N PRO A 531 0.81 -30.88 -12.93
CA PRO A 531 -0.24 -30.74 -13.92
C PRO A 531 -1.37 -29.82 -13.44
N ALA A 532 -1.96 -29.08 -14.36
CA ALA A 532 -2.87 -27.98 -14.09
C ALA A 532 -4.01 -27.93 -15.10
N THR A 533 -5.04 -27.14 -14.81
CA THR A 533 -6.06 -26.78 -15.80
C THR A 533 -6.22 -25.27 -15.83
N LEU A 534 -6.04 -24.70 -17.03
CA LEU A 534 -6.13 -23.28 -17.27
C LEU A 534 -7.32 -23.00 -18.18
N ARG A 535 -8.12 -22.00 -17.80
CA ARG A 535 -9.23 -21.50 -18.60
C ARG A 535 -8.78 -20.25 -19.35
N CYS A 536 -8.92 -20.28 -20.66
CA CYS A 536 -8.69 -19.17 -21.57
C CYS A 536 -10.05 -18.61 -22.00
N GLU A 537 -10.24 -17.30 -21.84
CA GLU A 537 -11.46 -16.62 -22.24
C GLU A 537 -11.15 -15.41 -23.12
N CYS A 538 -11.84 -15.26 -24.24
CA CYS A 538 -11.74 -14.09 -25.11
C CYS A 538 -13.14 -13.72 -25.60
N ASP A 539 -13.56 -12.46 -25.40
CA ASP A 539 -14.86 -11.94 -25.80
C ASP A 539 -16.06 -12.84 -25.43
N GLY A 540 -16.05 -13.36 -24.19
CA GLY A 540 -17.12 -14.21 -23.65
C GLY A 540 -17.07 -15.69 -24.07
N LYS A 541 -16.19 -16.08 -25.00
CA LYS A 541 -15.92 -17.49 -25.32
C LYS A 541 -14.89 -18.06 -24.36
N ARG A 542 -15.07 -19.31 -23.93
CA ARG A 542 -14.23 -19.97 -22.92
C ARG A 542 -13.76 -21.32 -23.41
N ALA A 543 -12.50 -21.65 -23.14
CA ALA A 543 -11.91 -22.96 -23.36
C ALA A 543 -11.06 -23.34 -22.14
N GLU A 544 -11.17 -24.59 -21.68
CA GLU A 544 -10.30 -25.15 -20.64
C GLU A 544 -9.26 -26.06 -21.26
N VAL A 545 -8.02 -25.94 -20.80
CA VAL A 545 -6.88 -26.70 -21.28
C VAL A 545 -6.19 -27.37 -20.12
N LYS A 546 -6.01 -28.68 -20.23
CA LYS A 546 -5.18 -29.47 -19.32
C LYS A 546 -3.71 -29.27 -19.70
N LEU A 547 -2.90 -28.96 -18.71
CA LEU A 547 -1.48 -28.67 -18.84
C LEU A 547 -0.69 -29.70 -18.06
N GLU A 548 0.38 -30.21 -18.66
CA GLU A 548 1.34 -31.07 -17.97
C GLU A 548 2.33 -30.22 -17.15
N ALA A 549 2.97 -30.84 -16.14
CA ALA A 549 4.07 -30.21 -15.42
C ALA A 549 5.22 -29.91 -16.38
N THR A 550 5.85 -28.75 -16.24
CA THR A 550 6.96 -28.35 -17.14
C THR A 550 8.33 -28.83 -16.65
N GLY A 551 8.39 -29.35 -15.43
CA GLY A 551 9.61 -29.81 -14.75
C GLY A 551 10.06 -28.90 -13.60
N GLY A 552 9.25 -27.92 -13.19
CA GLY A 552 9.53 -27.00 -12.09
C GLY A 552 9.22 -25.54 -12.42
N LEU A 553 9.26 -24.66 -11.42
CA LEU A 553 8.89 -23.25 -11.57
C LEU A 553 9.94 -22.40 -12.33
N GLU A 554 11.14 -22.93 -12.56
CA GLU A 554 12.17 -22.26 -13.38
C GLU A 554 12.20 -22.81 -14.82
N THR A 555 11.44 -23.86 -15.12
CA THR A 555 11.45 -24.54 -16.42
C THR A 555 10.27 -24.09 -17.26
N TYR A 556 10.46 -23.02 -18.05
CA TYR A 556 9.41 -22.48 -18.92
C TYR A 556 9.24 -23.30 -20.20
N ARG A 557 7.99 -23.56 -20.59
CA ARG A 557 7.63 -24.18 -21.86
C ARG A 557 6.52 -23.38 -22.53
N THR A 558 6.59 -23.29 -23.86
CA THR A 558 5.48 -22.77 -24.65
C THR A 558 4.43 -23.86 -24.82
N VAL A 559 3.20 -23.58 -24.42
CA VAL A 559 2.05 -24.49 -24.57
C VAL A 559 0.95 -23.81 -25.37
N THR A 560 0.21 -24.60 -26.14
CA THR A 560 -0.96 -24.09 -26.88
C THR A 560 -2.20 -24.18 -26.00
N LEU A 561 -2.85 -23.05 -25.76
CA LEU A 561 -4.08 -22.94 -24.97
C LEU A 561 -5.36 -23.04 -25.82
N GLY A 562 -5.22 -23.37 -27.10
CA GLY A 562 -6.32 -23.48 -28.05
C GLY A 562 -6.40 -22.29 -28.99
N THR A 563 -7.59 -22.04 -29.53
CA THR A 563 -7.85 -20.94 -30.46
C THR A 563 -8.93 -20.01 -29.94
N VAL A 564 -8.77 -18.72 -30.20
CA VAL A 564 -9.77 -17.68 -29.92
C VAL A 564 -10.21 -17.03 -31.23
N ASN A 565 -11.48 -16.70 -31.32
CA ASN A 565 -12.08 -16.06 -32.49
C ASN A 565 -12.56 -14.67 -32.10
N VAL A 566 -11.92 -13.63 -32.63
CA VAL A 566 -12.40 -12.25 -32.54
C VAL A 566 -13.32 -11.94 -33.72
N THR A 567 -14.48 -11.37 -33.45
CA THR A 567 -15.60 -11.30 -34.40
C THR A 567 -15.67 -10.00 -35.18
N ALA A 568 -14.93 -8.97 -34.78
CA ALA A 568 -14.91 -7.67 -35.42
C ALA A 568 -13.56 -6.98 -35.18
N ALA A 569 -13.30 -5.89 -35.91
CA ALA A 569 -12.23 -4.97 -35.55
C ALA A 569 -12.54 -4.28 -34.21
N GLY A 570 -11.51 -3.95 -33.45
CA GLY A 570 -11.66 -3.22 -32.19
C GLY A 570 -10.75 -3.75 -31.08
N ASP A 571 -11.14 -3.40 -29.86
CA ASP A 571 -10.44 -3.78 -28.63
C ASP A 571 -11.04 -5.05 -28.07
N HIS A 572 -10.17 -5.97 -27.65
CA HIS A 572 -10.51 -7.29 -27.18
C HIS A 572 -9.78 -7.57 -25.88
N THR A 573 -10.34 -8.44 -25.06
CA THR A 573 -9.70 -8.86 -23.80
C THR A 573 -9.48 -10.37 -23.79
N LEU A 574 -8.23 -10.79 -23.59
CA LEU A 574 -7.86 -12.15 -23.30
C LEU A 574 -7.72 -12.33 -21.78
N ASN A 575 -8.44 -13.29 -21.20
CA ASN A 575 -8.38 -13.64 -19.79
C ASN A 575 -7.84 -15.07 -19.63
N LEU A 576 -6.92 -15.24 -18.68
CA LEU A 576 -6.45 -16.52 -18.20
C LEU A 576 -6.80 -16.67 -16.71
N VAL A 577 -7.45 -17.78 -16.38
CA VAL A 577 -7.91 -18.09 -15.02
C VAL A 577 -7.55 -19.54 -14.71
N SER A 578 -7.01 -19.84 -13.52
CA SER A 578 -6.85 -21.24 -13.14
C SER A 578 -8.23 -21.85 -12.87
N ALA A 579 -8.51 -23.05 -13.39
CA ALA A 579 -9.83 -23.67 -13.21
C ALA A 579 -10.05 -24.14 -11.77
N LYS A 580 -8.96 -24.43 -11.05
CA LYS A 580 -8.91 -24.87 -9.65
C LYS A 580 -7.70 -24.25 -8.96
N PRO A 581 -7.60 -24.31 -7.62
CA PRO A 581 -6.35 -24.01 -6.93
C PRO A 581 -5.22 -24.92 -7.42
N TRP A 582 -4.01 -24.38 -7.54
CA TRP A 582 -2.80 -25.12 -7.90
C TRP A 582 -1.64 -24.68 -7.02
N SER A 583 -0.52 -25.41 -7.04
CA SER A 583 0.64 -25.10 -6.19
C SER A 583 1.23 -23.74 -6.51
N GLU A 584 1.60 -23.51 -7.77
CA GLU A 584 1.97 -22.22 -8.35
C GLU A 584 2.10 -22.37 -9.88
N ALA A 585 1.72 -21.34 -10.62
CA ALA A 585 2.11 -21.18 -12.02
C ALA A 585 2.92 -19.90 -12.20
N ARG A 586 3.94 -19.98 -13.05
CA ARG A 586 4.64 -18.80 -13.54
C ARG A 586 4.38 -18.58 -15.03
N LEU A 587 4.12 -17.35 -15.43
CA LEU A 587 3.73 -17.00 -16.80
C LEU A 587 4.52 -15.79 -17.28
N ARG A 588 5.33 -15.98 -18.34
CA ARG A 588 6.18 -14.92 -18.92
C ARG A 588 5.45 -14.11 -19.98
N ARG A 589 4.69 -14.77 -20.85
CA ARG A 589 3.96 -14.12 -21.94
C ARG A 589 2.89 -15.02 -22.53
N VAL A 590 1.99 -14.38 -23.27
CA VAL A 590 1.07 -15.02 -24.19
C VAL A 590 1.31 -14.45 -25.60
N ARG A 591 1.13 -15.28 -26.63
CA ARG A 591 1.16 -14.87 -28.03
C ARG A 591 -0.15 -15.26 -28.68
N LEU A 592 -0.75 -14.32 -29.40
CA LEU A 592 -1.87 -14.59 -30.30
C LEU A 592 -1.30 -14.68 -31.71
N VAL A 593 -1.20 -15.89 -32.23
CA VAL A 593 -0.67 -16.15 -33.57
C VAL A 593 -1.83 -16.31 -34.52
N SER A 594 -1.98 -15.40 -35.49
CA SER A 594 -3.01 -15.50 -36.52
C SER A 594 -2.96 -16.87 -37.19
N ALA A 595 -4.11 -17.54 -37.30
CA ALA A 595 -4.24 -18.80 -38.03
C ALA A 595 -4.20 -18.61 -39.55
N LYS A 596 -4.15 -17.36 -40.03
CA LYS A 596 -4.03 -17.01 -41.46
C LYS A 596 -2.58 -16.66 -41.80
N TRP A 597 -1.99 -17.44 -42.70
CA TRP A 597 -1.58 -16.96 -44.03
C TRP A 597 -2.10 -17.94 -45.07
#